data_AF-A0A259DF95-F1
#
_entry.id   AF-A0A259DF95-F1
#
_cell.length_a   1.000
_cell.length_b   1.000
_cell.length_c   1.000
_cell.angle_alpha   90.00
_cell.angle_beta   90.00
_cell.angle_gamma   90.00
#
_symmetry.space_group_name_H-M   'P 1'
#
loop_
_entity.id
_entity.type
_entity.pdbx_description
1 polymer ?
#
loop_
_entity_poly.entity_id
_entity_poly.type
_entity_poly.pdbx_seq_one_letter_code
_entity_poly.pdbx_strand_id
1 'polypeptide(L)'
;MSTQNLLVELFVEELPPKALKKLGEAFAAELTESLVAQGLAEANTLKGTSVAVSNFASPRRLGAHIANVLACAAEKSVSTKLMPVAVGLDAAGNATPALLKRLAALGADASVVSKLRRAADGKNEALFYDSVAAGVPLAEGLQRALEAAMAKLPIPKVMTYPLADGWTTVNFVRPVHGLVALHGADIVPVSVLGLSAGRETQGHRFEA
;
A
#
# COMPACT_ATOMS: atom_id res chain seq x y z
N MET A 1 0.29 12.46 -13.84
CA MET A 1 0.78 11.20 -13.25
C MET A 1 0.59 10.10 -14.29
N SER A 2 1.60 9.27 -14.55
CA SER A 2 1.45 8.17 -15.51
C SER A 2 0.78 6.97 -14.82
N THR A 3 -0.31 6.50 -15.40
CA THR A 3 -0.91 5.22 -15.05
C THR A 3 -0.32 4.13 -15.94
N GLN A 4 -0.10 2.94 -15.37
CA GLN A 4 0.28 1.74 -16.12
C GLN A 4 -0.44 0.54 -15.51
N ASN A 5 -0.41 -0.58 -16.24
CA ASN A 5 -0.88 -1.85 -15.70
C ASN A 5 0.10 -2.38 -14.66
N LEU A 6 -0.43 -2.91 -13.56
CA LEU A 6 0.33 -3.62 -12.54
C LEU A 6 0.10 -5.12 -12.69
N LEU A 7 1.18 -5.90 -12.79
CA LEU A 7 1.17 -7.36 -12.71
C LEU A 7 1.86 -7.78 -11.41
N VAL A 8 1.21 -8.62 -10.62
CA VAL A 8 1.82 -9.34 -9.50
C VAL A 8 1.60 -10.83 -9.69
N GLU A 9 2.66 -11.62 -9.65
CA GLU A 9 2.60 -13.08 -9.76
C GLU A 9 3.50 -13.74 -8.74
N LEU A 10 2.97 -14.77 -8.08
CA LEU A 10 3.71 -15.74 -7.28
C LEU A 10 3.79 -17.05 -8.07
N PHE A 11 5.02 -17.47 -8.38
CA PHE A 11 5.29 -18.81 -8.88
C PHE A 11 5.45 -19.75 -7.69
N VAL A 12 4.63 -20.79 -7.63
CA VAL A 12 4.50 -21.66 -6.47
C VAL A 12 4.61 -23.13 -6.86
N GLU A 13 4.82 -24.01 -5.88
CA GLU A 13 4.95 -25.44 -6.12
C GLU A 13 3.65 -26.07 -6.65
N GLU A 14 2.69 -26.43 -5.78
CA GLU A 14 1.42 -27.07 -6.18
C GLU A 14 0.26 -26.71 -5.22
N LEU A 15 -0.49 -25.66 -5.55
CA LEU A 15 -1.64 -25.15 -4.81
C LEU A 15 -2.80 -26.16 -4.77
N PRO A 16 -3.59 -26.18 -3.68
CA PRO A 16 -4.76 -27.05 -3.59
C PRO A 16 -5.79 -26.72 -4.68
N PRO A 17 -6.16 -27.68 -5.57
CA PRO A 17 -6.99 -27.39 -6.74
C PRO A 17 -8.39 -26.87 -6.37
N LYS A 18 -8.95 -27.34 -5.24
CA LYS A 18 -10.25 -26.88 -4.73
C LYS A 18 -10.23 -25.45 -4.18
N ALA A 19 -9.06 -24.91 -3.87
CA ALA A 19 -8.90 -23.55 -3.31
C ALA A 19 -8.49 -22.51 -4.36
N LEU A 20 -8.04 -22.92 -5.54
CA LEU A 20 -7.46 -22.04 -6.57
C LEU A 20 -8.31 -20.81 -6.87
N LYS A 21 -9.58 -21.02 -7.25
CA LYS A 21 -10.49 -19.91 -7.58
C LYS A 21 -10.60 -18.91 -6.43
N LYS A 22 -10.84 -19.41 -5.22
CA LYS A 22 -10.99 -18.57 -4.01
C LYS A 22 -9.71 -17.83 -3.66
N LEU A 23 -8.55 -18.48 -3.83
CA LEU A 23 -7.24 -17.85 -3.59
C LEU A 23 -6.97 -16.75 -4.61
N GLY A 24 -7.21 -17.00 -5.90
CA GLY A 24 -7.04 -16.01 -6.97
C GLY A 24 -7.91 -14.78 -6.78
N GLU A 25 -9.21 -15.00 -6.52
CA GLU A 25 -10.17 -13.92 -6.25
C GLU A 25 -9.77 -13.11 -5.02
N ALA A 26 -9.45 -13.77 -3.89
CA ALA A 26 -9.02 -13.08 -2.67
C ALA A 26 -7.71 -12.31 -2.84
N PHE A 27 -6.72 -12.90 -3.54
CA PHE A 27 -5.44 -12.25 -3.79
C PHE A 27 -5.61 -10.95 -4.59
N ALA A 28 -6.34 -11.02 -5.70
CA ALA A 28 -6.58 -9.86 -6.55
C ALA A 28 -7.44 -8.80 -5.87
N ALA A 29 -8.46 -9.21 -5.10
CA ALA A 29 -9.32 -8.31 -4.34
C ALA A 29 -8.52 -7.54 -3.28
N GLU A 30 -7.77 -8.23 -2.43
CA GLU A 30 -7.01 -7.59 -1.35
C GLU A 30 -5.92 -6.65 -1.86
N LEU A 31 -5.22 -7.03 -2.95
CA LEU A 31 -4.28 -6.12 -3.61
C LEU A 31 -4.98 -4.86 -4.10
N THR A 32 -6.09 -5.02 -4.81
CA THR A 32 -6.84 -3.89 -5.38
C THR A 32 -7.39 -2.99 -4.28
N GLU A 33 -8.07 -3.55 -3.28
CA GLU A 33 -8.64 -2.80 -2.16
C GLU A 33 -7.58 -2.01 -1.40
N SER A 34 -6.41 -2.61 -1.14
CA SER A 34 -5.31 -1.92 -0.48
C SER A 34 -4.73 -0.79 -1.35
N LEU A 35 -4.54 -1.00 -2.65
CA LEU A 35 -4.07 0.04 -3.57
C LEU A 35 -5.08 1.20 -3.68
N VAL A 36 -6.38 0.89 -3.71
CA VAL A 36 -7.46 1.88 -3.72
C VAL A 36 -7.48 2.70 -2.43
N ALA A 37 -7.41 2.04 -1.28
CA ALA A 37 -7.37 2.71 0.02
C ALA A 37 -6.18 3.68 0.14
N GLN A 38 -5.06 3.35 -0.53
CA GLN A 38 -3.86 4.18 -0.58
C GLN A 38 -3.92 5.27 -1.67
N GLY A 39 -4.96 5.29 -2.51
CA GLY A 39 -5.10 6.26 -3.60
C GLY A 39 -4.18 5.98 -4.80
N LEU A 40 -3.66 4.75 -4.92
CA LEU A 40 -2.83 4.30 -6.03
C LEU A 40 -3.64 3.72 -7.19
N ALA A 41 -4.90 3.37 -6.95
CA ALA A 41 -5.86 2.93 -7.94
C ALA A 41 -7.23 3.54 -7.63
N GLU A 42 -8.10 3.64 -8.63
CA GLU A 42 -9.47 4.12 -8.42
C GLU A 42 -10.38 2.97 -7.96
N ALA A 43 -11.26 3.26 -7.00
CA ALA A 43 -12.26 2.32 -6.54
C ALA A 43 -13.21 1.99 -7.71
N ASN A 44 -13.45 0.70 -7.93
CA ASN A 44 -14.32 0.21 -8.99
C ASN A 44 -15.74 0.80 -8.81
N THR A 45 -16.12 1.78 -9.63
CA THR A 45 -17.54 1.93 -9.96
C THR A 45 -17.84 0.85 -10.97
N LEU A 46 -18.56 -0.17 -10.51
CA LEU A 46 -19.36 -1.06 -11.35
C LEU A 46 -20.27 -0.19 -12.24
N LYS A 47 -19.76 0.25 -13.40
CA LYS A 47 -20.40 0.85 -14.60
C LYS A 47 -19.51 1.94 -15.22
N GLY A 48 -18.68 1.57 -16.18
CA GLY A 48 -18.48 2.40 -17.38
C GLY A 48 -17.06 2.90 -17.67
N THR A 49 -16.17 3.00 -16.69
CA THR A 49 -14.76 3.33 -16.91
C THR A 49 -13.94 2.73 -15.77
N SER A 50 -13.59 1.45 -15.91
CA SER A 50 -13.17 0.60 -14.78
C SER A 50 -11.66 0.32 -14.79
N VAL A 51 -11.03 0.35 -13.62
CA VAL A 51 -9.80 -0.42 -13.38
C VAL A 51 -10.14 -1.90 -13.60
N ALA A 52 -9.75 -2.44 -14.74
CA ALA A 52 -9.92 -3.85 -15.03
C ALA A 52 -8.98 -4.65 -14.12
N VAL A 53 -9.56 -5.52 -13.29
CA VAL A 53 -8.83 -6.47 -12.44
C VAL A 53 -9.06 -7.87 -12.96
N SER A 54 -7.98 -8.55 -13.30
CA SER A 54 -7.99 -9.97 -13.66
C SER A 54 -7.19 -10.77 -12.64
N ASN A 55 -7.73 -11.89 -12.17
CA ASN A 55 -6.99 -12.83 -11.34
C ASN A 55 -6.53 -14.03 -12.18
N PHE A 56 -5.37 -14.58 -11.81
CA PHE A 56 -4.82 -15.79 -12.41
C PHE A 56 -4.51 -16.77 -11.30
N ALA A 57 -5.17 -17.93 -11.31
CA ALA A 57 -4.89 -19.00 -10.37
C ALA A 57 -4.77 -20.32 -11.12
N SER A 58 -3.59 -20.92 -11.05
CA SER A 58 -3.30 -22.27 -11.53
C SER A 58 -2.61 -23.04 -10.41
N PRO A 59 -2.45 -24.38 -10.50
CA PRO A 59 -1.73 -25.15 -9.48
C PRO A 59 -0.36 -24.56 -9.14
N ARG A 60 0.32 -23.91 -10.09
CA ARG A 60 1.68 -23.37 -9.89
C ARG A 60 1.75 -21.84 -9.92
N ARG A 61 0.61 -21.14 -9.97
CA ARG A 61 0.58 -19.67 -10.04
C ARG A 61 -0.55 -19.06 -9.26
N LEU A 62 -0.25 -17.97 -8.57
CA LEU A 62 -1.23 -17.05 -8.01
C LEU A 62 -0.86 -15.64 -8.44
N GLY A 63 -1.74 -14.95 -9.15
CA GLY A 63 -1.42 -13.63 -9.69
C GLY A 63 -2.63 -12.74 -9.89
N ALA A 64 -2.35 -11.46 -10.08
CA ALA A 64 -3.32 -10.42 -10.38
C ALA A 64 -2.75 -9.44 -11.40
N HIS A 65 -3.59 -9.02 -12.34
CA HIS A 65 -3.35 -7.90 -13.23
C HIS A 65 -4.37 -6.81 -12.92
N ILE A 66 -3.88 -5.59 -12.66
CA ILE A 66 -4.67 -4.45 -12.24
C ILE A 66 -4.35 -3.30 -13.20
N ALA A 67 -5.34 -2.86 -13.97
CA ALA A 67 -5.16 -1.77 -14.91
C ALA A 67 -5.05 -0.39 -14.22
N ASN A 68 -4.47 0.58 -14.93
CA ASN A 68 -4.51 2.00 -14.54
C ASN A 68 -4.00 2.31 -13.12
N VAL A 69 -2.98 1.61 -12.65
CA VAL A 69 -2.34 1.89 -11.35
C VAL A 69 -1.40 3.08 -11.49
N LEU A 70 -1.42 4.00 -10.53
CA LEU A 70 -0.53 5.15 -10.47
C LEU A 70 0.85 4.77 -9.95
N ALA A 71 1.91 5.39 -10.49
CA ALA A 71 3.26 5.27 -9.94
C ALA A 71 3.42 5.92 -8.55
N CYS A 72 2.56 6.90 -8.23
CA CYS A 72 2.49 7.56 -6.94
C CYS A 72 1.07 8.10 -6.75
N ALA A 73 0.52 7.98 -5.54
CA ALA A 73 -0.79 8.54 -5.22
C ALA A 73 -0.77 10.08 -5.30
N ALA A 74 -1.93 10.70 -5.43
CA ALA A 74 -2.03 12.15 -5.34
C ALA A 74 -1.66 12.66 -3.94
N GLU A 75 -1.01 13.82 -3.89
CA GLU A 75 -0.84 14.56 -2.64
C GLU A 75 -2.20 14.87 -2.00
N LYS A 76 -2.25 14.88 -0.67
CA LYS A 76 -3.49 15.14 0.06
C LYS A 76 -3.32 16.33 0.99
N SER A 77 -4.25 17.27 0.91
CA SER A 77 -4.35 18.34 1.90
C SER A 77 -4.76 17.76 3.26
N VAL A 78 -3.95 18.01 4.29
CA VAL A 78 -4.17 17.52 5.65
C VAL A 78 -4.26 18.71 6.59
N SER A 79 -5.40 18.82 7.28
CA SER A 79 -5.63 19.79 8.34
C SER A 79 -5.43 19.13 9.70
N THR A 80 -4.33 19.44 10.38
CA THR A 80 -4.01 18.90 11.70
C THR A 80 -4.39 19.89 12.80
N LYS A 81 -5.31 19.50 13.69
CA LYS A 81 -5.60 20.28 14.89
C LYS A 81 -4.39 20.27 15.83
N LEU A 82 -3.93 21.45 16.22
CA LEU A 82 -2.77 21.61 17.11
C LEU A 82 -3.21 21.69 18.57
N MET A 83 -3.84 22.80 18.95
CA MET A 83 -4.24 23.14 20.33
C MET A 83 -5.12 24.39 20.34
N PRO A 84 -5.81 24.71 21.46
CA PRO A 84 -6.54 25.96 21.59
C PRO A 84 -5.65 27.19 21.38
N VAL A 85 -6.20 28.25 20.80
CA VAL A 85 -5.47 29.51 20.55
C VAL A 85 -4.85 30.05 21.84
N ALA A 86 -5.59 30.02 22.95
CA ALA A 86 -5.14 30.50 24.26
C ALA A 86 -3.96 29.70 24.87
N VAL A 87 -3.69 28.49 24.36
CA VAL A 87 -2.55 27.67 24.77
C VAL A 87 -1.38 27.82 23.79
N GLY A 88 -1.70 28.00 22.51
CA GLY A 88 -0.71 28.05 21.43
C GLY A 88 -0.06 29.42 21.24
N LEU A 89 -0.75 30.51 21.58
CA LEU A 89 -0.24 31.88 21.43
C LEU A 89 -0.25 32.61 22.77
N ASP A 90 0.76 33.45 22.98
CA ASP A 90 0.79 34.37 24.11
C ASP A 90 -0.08 35.63 23.85
N ALA A 91 -0.14 36.52 24.84
CA ALA A 91 -0.91 37.76 24.74
C ALA A 91 -0.41 38.72 23.64
N ALA A 92 0.83 38.59 23.19
CA ALA A 92 1.41 39.35 22.09
C ALA A 92 1.24 38.64 20.73
N GLY A 93 0.62 37.46 20.70
CA GLY A 93 0.40 36.67 19.50
C GLY A 93 1.62 35.83 19.07
N ASN A 94 2.65 35.71 19.90
CA ASN A 94 3.80 34.86 19.61
C ASN A 94 3.52 33.40 19.97
N ALA A 95 4.18 32.48 19.27
CA ALA A 95 4.04 31.05 19.55
C ALA A 95 4.62 30.69 20.91
N THR A 96 3.82 29.95 21.70
CA THR A 96 4.29 29.39 22.97
C THR A 96 5.28 28.24 22.73
N PRO A 97 6.13 27.90 23.71
CA PRO A 97 7.01 26.73 23.61
C PRO A 97 6.25 25.42 23.33
N ALA A 98 5.01 25.29 23.83
CA ALA A 98 4.14 24.16 23.56
C ALA A 98 3.75 24.07 22.08
N LEU A 99 3.37 25.19 21.47
CA LEU A 99 3.06 25.25 20.05
C LEU A 99 4.27 24.91 19.19
N LEU A 100 5.44 25.49 19.49
CA LEU A 100 6.69 25.22 18.77
C LEU A 100 7.09 23.74 18.84
N LYS A 101 6.98 23.12 20.03
CA LYS A 101 7.25 21.68 20.19
C LYS A 101 6.28 20.84 19.35
N ARG A 102 5.01 21.23 19.26
CA ARG A 102 4.01 20.52 18.45
C ARG A 102 4.26 20.68 16.95
N LEU A 103 4.66 21.87 16.50
CA LEU A 103 5.04 22.13 15.10
C LEU A 103 6.30 21.36 14.71
N ALA A 104 7.31 21.31 15.58
CA ALA A 104 8.53 20.55 15.34
C ALA A 104 8.25 19.04 15.13
N ALA A 105 7.30 18.47 15.89
CA ALA A 105 6.87 17.09 15.71
C ALA A 105 6.17 16.83 14.35
N LEU A 106 5.72 17.89 13.67
CA LEU A 106 5.14 17.87 12.33
C LEU A 106 6.14 18.30 11.24
N GLY A 107 7.42 18.50 11.60
CA GLY A 107 8.46 18.96 10.68
C GLY A 107 8.37 20.45 10.32
N ALA A 108 7.62 21.25 11.09
CA ALA A 108 7.47 22.68 10.90
C ALA A 108 8.13 23.48 12.04
N ASP A 109 8.35 24.77 11.82
CA ASP A 109 8.98 25.66 12.80
C ASP A 109 8.17 26.96 13.01
N ALA A 110 8.74 27.93 13.71
CA ALA A 110 8.07 29.21 14.01
C ALA A 110 7.63 29.99 12.74
N SER A 111 8.23 29.73 11.57
CA SER A 111 7.91 30.43 10.32
C SER A 111 6.49 30.19 9.83
N VAL A 112 5.85 29.08 10.24
CA VAL A 112 4.47 28.75 9.81
C VAL A 112 3.39 29.29 10.75
N VAL A 113 3.77 29.88 11.88
CA VAL A 113 2.83 30.35 12.92
C VAL A 113 1.82 31.36 12.37
N SER A 114 2.28 32.27 11.50
CA SER A 114 1.42 33.27 10.83
C SER A 114 0.46 32.66 9.80
N LYS A 115 0.71 31.43 9.36
CA LYS A 115 -0.10 30.69 8.39
C LYS A 115 -1.07 29.69 9.04
N LEU A 116 -1.06 29.58 10.37
CA LEU A 116 -1.97 28.71 11.09
C LEU A 116 -3.41 29.20 10.96
N ARG A 117 -4.31 28.30 10.57
CA ARG A 117 -5.73 28.59 10.51
C ARG A 117 -6.33 28.51 11.90
N ARG A 118 -7.13 29.52 12.27
CA ARG A 118 -7.98 29.47 13.46
C ARG A 118 -9.36 29.00 13.05
N ALA A 119 -9.93 28.06 13.80
CA ALA A 119 -11.31 27.64 13.60
C ALA A 119 -11.96 27.30 14.94
N ALA A 120 -13.29 27.45 14.97
CA ALA A 120 -14.10 27.12 16.15
C ALA A 120 -13.96 25.63 16.51
N ASP A 121 -13.81 25.37 17.80
CA ASP A 121 -13.69 24.06 18.42
C ASP A 121 -14.54 24.06 19.70
N GLY A 122 -15.85 23.86 19.51
CA GLY A 122 -16.84 24.01 20.58
C GLY A 122 -16.97 25.47 21.03
N LYS A 123 -16.70 25.74 22.31
CA LYS A 123 -16.76 27.10 22.89
C LYS A 123 -15.45 27.89 22.73
N ASN A 124 -14.40 27.26 22.23
CA ASN A 124 -13.06 27.85 22.09
C ASN A 124 -12.66 27.93 20.61
N GLU A 125 -11.58 28.65 20.31
CA GLU A 125 -10.89 28.56 19.03
C GLU A 125 -9.66 27.65 19.14
N ALA A 126 -9.39 26.87 18.10
CA ALA A 126 -8.19 26.05 17.97
C ALA A 126 -7.36 26.47 16.76
N LEU A 127 -6.05 26.28 16.88
CA LEU A 127 -5.09 26.41 15.79
C LEU A 127 -5.03 25.10 15.01
N PHE A 128 -5.04 25.23 13.69
CA PHE A 128 -4.89 24.15 12.74
C PHE A 128 -3.67 24.42 11.86
N TYR A 129 -2.89 23.37 11.65
CA TYR A 129 -1.81 23.34 10.67
C TYR A 129 -2.32 22.65 9.41
N ASP A 130 -2.55 23.44 8.37
CA ASP A 130 -2.90 22.93 7.05
C ASP A 130 -1.59 22.68 6.30
N SER A 131 -1.41 21.43 5.86
CA SER A 131 -0.21 20.94 5.19
C SER A 131 -0.59 20.06 4.00
N VAL A 132 0.39 19.74 3.18
CA VAL A 132 0.22 18.80 2.08
C VAL A 132 1.03 17.55 2.41
N ALA A 133 0.33 16.42 2.57
CA ALA A 133 0.98 15.12 2.71
C ALA A 133 1.37 14.60 1.33
N ALA A 134 2.63 14.18 1.19
CA ALA A 134 3.13 13.58 -0.03
C ALA A 134 2.32 12.33 -0.40
N GLY A 135 2.15 12.11 -1.71
CA GLY A 135 1.58 10.89 -2.24
C GLY A 135 2.39 9.65 -1.85
N VAL A 136 1.71 8.53 -1.64
CA VAL A 136 2.37 7.24 -1.39
C VAL A 136 2.98 6.72 -2.71
N PRO A 137 4.29 6.44 -2.77
CA PRO A 137 4.91 5.81 -3.94
C PRO A 137 4.40 4.38 -4.15
N LEU A 138 4.30 3.92 -5.40
CA LEU A 138 3.80 2.59 -5.71
C LEU A 138 4.60 1.47 -5.03
N ALA A 139 5.93 1.59 -4.94
CA ALA A 139 6.75 0.57 -4.29
C ALA A 139 6.35 0.34 -2.82
N GLU A 140 6.17 1.41 -2.07
CA GLU A 140 5.73 1.34 -0.67
C GLU A 140 4.30 0.84 -0.56
N GLY A 141 3.40 1.37 -1.40
CA GLY A 141 2.00 0.98 -1.34
C GLY A 141 1.74 -0.46 -1.77
N LEU A 142 2.48 -0.94 -2.78
CA LEU A 142 2.42 -2.33 -3.22
C LEU A 142 3.01 -3.29 -2.19
N GLN A 143 4.10 -2.92 -1.51
CA GLN A 143 4.66 -3.72 -0.42
C GLN A 143 3.60 -3.97 0.66
N ARG A 144 2.92 -2.91 1.12
CA ARG A 144 1.81 -3.01 2.08
C ARG A 144 0.63 -3.81 1.55
N ALA A 145 0.27 -3.64 0.28
CA ALA A 145 -0.81 -4.39 -0.36
C ALA A 145 -0.51 -5.88 -0.43
N LEU A 146 0.74 -6.25 -0.75
CA LEU A 146 1.18 -7.63 -0.83
C LEU A 146 1.17 -8.30 0.54
N GLU A 147 1.67 -7.62 1.58
CA GLU A 147 1.61 -8.09 2.97
C GLU A 147 0.16 -8.29 3.44
N ALA A 148 -0.73 -7.34 3.16
CA ALA A 148 -2.15 -7.44 3.50
C ALA A 148 -2.82 -8.62 2.78
N ALA A 149 -2.54 -8.79 1.50
CA ALA A 149 -3.05 -9.91 0.72
C ALA A 149 -2.56 -11.24 1.30
N MET A 150 -1.26 -11.39 1.61
CA MET A 150 -0.73 -12.61 2.23
C MET A 150 -1.40 -12.95 3.57
N ALA A 151 -1.65 -11.95 4.41
CA ALA A 151 -2.26 -12.14 5.72
C ALA A 151 -3.73 -12.58 5.66
N LYS A 152 -4.47 -12.14 4.62
CA LYS A 152 -5.91 -12.37 4.49
C LYS A 152 -6.30 -13.49 3.53
N LEU A 153 -5.33 -14.12 2.86
CA LEU A 153 -5.61 -15.23 1.96
C LEU A 153 -6.35 -16.36 2.69
N PRO A 154 -7.44 -16.89 2.13
CA PRO A 154 -8.22 -17.96 2.73
C PRO A 154 -7.52 -19.31 2.56
N ILE A 155 -6.42 -19.51 3.29
CA ILE A 155 -5.58 -20.71 3.22
C ILE A 155 -6.15 -21.77 4.19
N PRO A 156 -6.64 -22.93 3.69
CA PRO A 156 -7.23 -23.95 4.56
C PRO A 156 -6.23 -24.58 5.53
N LYS A 157 -4.96 -24.68 5.10
CA LYS A 157 -3.86 -25.21 5.90
C LYS A 157 -2.57 -24.54 5.46
N VAL A 158 -1.93 -23.83 6.37
CA VAL A 158 -0.62 -23.22 6.16
C VAL A 158 0.48 -24.27 6.32
N MET A 159 1.55 -24.10 5.56
CA MET A 159 2.79 -24.86 5.66
C MET A 159 3.90 -23.91 6.09
N THR A 160 4.68 -24.33 7.08
CA THR A 160 5.92 -23.66 7.47
C THR A 160 7.08 -24.33 6.74
N TYR A 161 7.92 -23.55 6.07
CA TYR A 161 9.11 -24.06 5.38
C TYR A 161 10.28 -23.08 5.49
N PRO A 162 11.54 -23.57 5.50
CA PRO A 162 12.71 -22.73 5.53
C PRO A 162 12.91 -22.01 4.19
N LEU A 163 13.45 -20.80 4.25
CA LEU A 163 13.94 -20.06 3.10
C LEU A 163 15.29 -20.62 2.64
N ALA A 164 15.80 -20.08 1.53
CA ALA A 164 17.08 -20.48 0.95
C ALA A 164 18.28 -20.28 1.90
N ASP A 165 18.15 -19.43 2.92
CA ASP A 165 19.17 -19.25 3.96
C ASP A 165 19.25 -20.42 4.95
N GLY A 166 18.24 -21.29 5.00
CA GLY A 166 18.16 -22.43 5.91
C GLY A 166 17.85 -22.08 7.37
N TRP A 167 17.72 -20.79 7.72
CA TRP A 167 17.54 -20.32 9.10
C TRP A 167 16.18 -19.65 9.30
N THR A 168 15.71 -18.94 8.29
CA THR A 168 14.45 -18.19 8.34
C THR A 168 13.33 -19.08 7.82
N THR A 169 12.19 -19.11 8.51
CA THR A 169 11.01 -19.84 8.04
C THR A 169 9.89 -18.89 7.65
N VAL A 170 9.13 -19.26 6.62
CA VAL A 170 7.92 -18.54 6.21
C VAL A 170 6.71 -19.45 6.23
N ASN A 171 5.52 -18.85 6.28
CA ASN A 171 4.25 -19.55 6.32
C ASN A 171 3.46 -19.23 5.05
N PHE A 172 3.19 -20.24 4.24
CA PHE A 172 2.32 -20.10 3.07
C PHE A 172 1.64 -21.43 2.74
N VAL A 173 0.69 -21.44 1.82
CA VAL A 173 -0.02 -22.68 1.43
C VAL A 173 0.93 -23.72 0.82
N ARG A 174 1.99 -23.27 0.14
CA ARG A 174 3.06 -24.07 -0.47
C ARG A 174 4.35 -23.25 -0.61
N PRO A 175 5.51 -23.88 -0.85
CA PRO A 175 6.72 -23.18 -1.26
C PRO A 175 6.46 -22.25 -2.46
N VAL A 176 6.96 -21.02 -2.33
CA VAL A 176 6.99 -20.02 -3.41
C VAL A 176 8.42 -19.94 -3.93
N HIS A 177 8.56 -19.91 -5.25
CA HIS A 177 9.84 -19.96 -5.94
C HIS A 177 10.17 -18.67 -6.69
N GLY A 178 9.18 -17.82 -6.95
CA GLY A 178 9.39 -16.58 -7.67
C GLY A 178 8.31 -15.55 -7.37
N LEU A 179 8.71 -14.29 -7.46
CA LEU A 179 7.84 -13.12 -7.37
C LEU A 179 8.09 -12.24 -8.59
N VAL A 180 7.05 -11.99 -9.36
CA VAL A 180 7.05 -10.95 -10.40
C VAL A 180 6.19 -9.80 -9.91
N ALA A 181 6.71 -8.58 -9.99
CA ALA A 181 5.95 -7.36 -9.73
C ALA A 181 6.35 -6.28 -10.75
N LEU A 182 5.48 -6.00 -11.72
CA LEU A 182 5.76 -5.09 -12.83
C LEU A 182 4.71 -3.99 -12.93
N HIS A 183 5.15 -2.75 -13.07
CA HIS A 183 4.32 -1.60 -13.44
C HIS A 183 4.68 -1.19 -14.87
N GLY A 184 3.83 -1.54 -15.83
CA GLY A 184 4.23 -1.55 -17.24
C GLY A 184 5.39 -2.53 -17.45
N ALA A 185 6.56 -2.02 -17.85
CA ALA A 185 7.78 -2.81 -18.05
C ALA A 185 8.77 -2.74 -16.87
N ASP A 186 8.49 -1.88 -15.89
CA ASP A 186 9.41 -1.57 -14.79
C ASP A 186 9.15 -2.48 -13.59
N ILE A 187 10.23 -2.96 -12.97
CA ILE A 187 10.13 -3.76 -11.75
C ILE A 187 9.75 -2.83 -10.59
N VAL A 188 8.71 -3.22 -9.86
CA VAL A 188 8.38 -2.58 -8.58
C VAL A 188 9.17 -3.29 -7.48
N PRO A 189 10.07 -2.62 -6.75
CA PRO A 189 11.00 -3.26 -5.81
C PRO A 189 10.30 -3.64 -4.50
N VAL A 190 9.51 -4.71 -4.55
CA VAL A 190 8.82 -5.32 -3.40
C VAL A 190 9.39 -6.69 -3.08
N SER A 191 9.13 -7.17 -1.87
CA SER A 191 9.56 -8.49 -1.44
C SER A 191 8.50 -9.19 -0.58
N VAL A 192 8.42 -10.51 -0.68
CA VAL A 192 7.54 -11.31 0.17
C VAL A 192 8.06 -12.74 0.25
N LEU A 193 7.84 -13.40 1.39
CA LEU A 193 8.25 -14.80 1.60
C LEU A 193 9.74 -15.06 1.27
N GLY A 194 10.62 -14.09 1.58
CA GLY A 194 12.05 -14.18 1.29
C GLY A 194 12.46 -13.95 -0.16
N LEU A 195 11.52 -13.59 -1.04
CA LEU A 195 11.74 -13.35 -2.46
C LEU A 195 11.72 -11.86 -2.75
N SER A 196 12.66 -11.39 -3.57
CA SER A 196 12.61 -10.05 -4.18
C SER A 196 11.94 -10.12 -5.53
N ALA A 197 11.16 -9.09 -5.88
CA ALA A 197 10.47 -9.03 -7.16
C ALA A 197 11.43 -8.96 -8.34
N GLY A 198 11.13 -9.73 -9.39
CA GLY A 198 11.82 -9.70 -10.66
C GLY A 198 10.87 -9.56 -11.84
N ARG A 199 11.39 -9.86 -13.04
CA ARG A 199 10.64 -9.87 -14.31
C ARG A 199 10.58 -11.25 -14.96
N GLU A 200 11.31 -12.21 -14.40
CA GLU A 200 11.42 -13.54 -14.96
C GLU A 200 10.31 -14.42 -14.40
N THR A 201 9.65 -15.14 -15.29
CA THR A 201 8.69 -16.19 -14.95
C THR A 201 9.01 -17.42 -15.78
N GLN A 202 8.56 -18.58 -15.33
CA GLN A 202 8.81 -19.85 -16.02
C GLN A 202 7.65 -20.21 -16.95
N GLY A 203 7.89 -21.01 -17.99
CA GLY A 203 6.84 -21.49 -18.88
C GLY A 203 6.09 -22.70 -18.31
N HIS A 204 5.51 -23.48 -19.23
CA HIS A 204 4.93 -24.77 -18.88
C HIS A 204 6.03 -25.75 -18.45
N ARG A 205 5.84 -26.51 -17.35
CA ARG A 205 6.90 -27.36 -16.74
C ARG A 205 7.56 -28.34 -17.72
N PHE A 206 6.81 -28.78 -18.72
CA PHE A 206 7.26 -29.79 -19.69
C PHE A 206 7.75 -29.18 -21.01
N GLU A 207 7.63 -27.85 -21.17
CA GLU A 207 8.00 -27.13 -22.40
C GLU A 207 8.94 -25.94 -22.13
N ALA A 208 9.35 -25.75 -20.87
CA ALA A 208 10.23 -24.68 -20.41
C ALA A 208 11.68 -25.14 -20.34
#